data_AF-A0A9X8VLS1-F1
#
_entry.id   AF-A0A9X8VLS1-F1
#
_cell.length_a   1.000
_cell.length_b   1.000
_cell.length_c   1.000
_cell.angle_alpha   90.00
_cell.angle_beta   90.00
_cell.angle_gamma   90.00
#
_symmetry.space_group_name_H-M   'P 1'
#
loop_
_entity.id
_entity.type
_entity.pdbx_description
1 polymer ?
#
loop_
_entity_poly.entity_id
_entity_poly.type
_entity_poly.pdbx_seq_one_letter_code
_entity_poly.pdbx_strand_id
1 'polypeptide(L)'
;METKEIRRNNLRELMARYARQGVNQNEFATLVESSAPTLSQIIGEKSSRNLGDNLARRIEARLNLPKGWFDVFHEKQLVRPFDNVAAESDFQPARLKPVVWEDTEQDKEEFVEIPLLDIDFSAGDGCYEIVDREEFSLIF
;
A
#
# COMPACT_ATOMS: atom_id res chain seq x y z
N MET A 1 -9.69 -10.04 8.75
CA MET A 1 -8.34 -9.73 9.27
C MET A 1 -8.23 -10.33 10.65
N GLU A 2 -7.28 -11.23 10.89
CA GLU A 2 -7.14 -11.88 12.20
C GLU A 2 -6.48 -10.89 13.18
N THR A 3 -6.92 -10.82 14.44
CA THR A 3 -6.34 -9.91 15.47
C THR A 3 -4.82 -10.04 15.58
N LYS A 4 -4.27 -11.21 15.26
CA LYS A 4 -2.84 -11.50 15.23
C LYS A 4 -2.10 -10.71 14.15
N GLU A 5 -2.72 -10.51 12.98
CA GLU A 5 -2.15 -9.74 11.88
C GLU A 5 -2.11 -8.25 12.20
N ILE A 6 -3.17 -7.73 12.82
CA ILE A 6 -3.25 -6.33 13.30
C ILE A 6 -2.10 -6.04 14.28
N ARG A 7 -1.96 -6.89 15.30
CA ARG A 7 -0.88 -6.81 16.30
C ARG A 7 0.52 -6.83 15.67
N ARG A 8 0.74 -7.70 14.70
CA ARG A 8 2.03 -7.82 13.98
C ARG A 8 2.33 -6.57 13.17
N ASN A 9 1.36 -6.06 12.43
CA ASN A 9 1.53 -4.86 11.61
C ASN A 9 1.80 -3.62 12.50
N ASN A 10 1.06 -3.47 13.59
CA ASN A 10 1.29 -2.42 14.59
C ASN A 10 2.69 -2.49 15.23
N LEU A 11 3.19 -3.70 15.52
CA LEU A 11 4.54 -3.88 16.05
C LEU A 11 5.62 -3.50 15.04
N ARG A 12 5.42 -3.82 13.76
CA ARG A 12 6.32 -3.43 12.66
C ARG A 12 6.34 -1.91 12.48
N GLU A 13 5.17 -1.28 12.49
CA GLU A 13 4.99 0.18 12.41
C GLU A 13 5.73 0.88 13.55
N LEU A 14 5.55 0.37 14.77
CA LEU A 14 6.21 0.91 15.95
C LEU A 14 7.73 0.83 15.83
N MET A 15 8.29 -0.32 15.43
CA MET A 15 9.73 -0.44 15.21
C MET A 15 10.24 0.46 14.08
N ALA A 16 9.46 0.67 13.02
CA ALA A 16 9.83 1.62 11.96
C ALA A 16 9.84 3.07 12.47
N ARG A 17 8.95 3.46 13.39
CA ARG A 17 8.98 4.77 14.05
C ARG A 17 10.25 4.95 14.89
N TYR A 18 10.61 3.96 15.70
CA TYR A 18 11.83 4.00 16.52
C TYR A 18 13.10 3.95 15.67
N ALA A 19 13.12 3.19 14.57
CA ALA A 19 14.23 3.17 13.63
C ALA A 19 14.46 4.55 12.98
N ARG A 20 13.40 5.30 12.65
CA ARG A 20 13.50 6.69 12.18
C ARG A 20 14.06 7.65 13.24
N GLN A 21 13.90 7.32 14.52
CA GLN A 21 14.49 8.06 15.64
C GLN A 21 15.93 7.61 15.95
N GLY A 22 16.49 6.65 15.19
CA GLY A 22 17.85 6.14 15.35
C GLY A 22 17.99 4.98 16.33
N VAL A 23 16.88 4.45 16.87
CA VAL A 23 16.91 3.32 17.81
C VAL A 23 16.96 2.01 17.04
N ASN A 24 17.99 1.21 17.30
CA ASN A 24 18.17 -0.09 16.63
C ASN A 24 17.26 -1.17 17.27
N GLN A 25 17.01 -2.26 16.55
CA GLN A 25 16.14 -3.35 17.00
C GLN A 25 16.57 -3.95 18.36
N ASN A 26 17.89 -4.05 18.62
CA ASN A 26 18.41 -4.54 19.90
C ASN A 26 18.14 -3.58 21.07
N GLU A 27 18.22 -2.28 20.81
CA GLU A 27 17.92 -1.24 21.81
C GLU A 27 16.42 -1.21 22.09
N PHE A 28 15.60 -1.31 21.05
CA PHE A 28 14.15 -1.46 21.19
C PHE A 28 13.77 -2.73 21.98
N ALA A 29 14.45 -3.86 21.73
CA ALA A 29 14.26 -5.09 22.49
C ALA A 29 14.56 -4.90 23.97
N THR A 30 15.66 -4.19 24.29
CA THR A 30 16.05 -3.86 25.66
C THR A 30 15.01 -2.98 26.35
N LEU A 31 14.51 -1.96 25.65
CA LEU A 31 13.51 -1.01 26.16
C LEU A 31 12.16 -1.67 26.46
N VAL A 32 11.80 -2.67 25.66
CA VAL A 32 10.56 -3.44 25.79
C VAL A 32 10.71 -4.66 26.73
N GLU A 33 11.92 -4.89 27.27
CA GLU A 33 12.29 -6.08 28.05
C GLU A 33 11.90 -7.38 27.33
N SER A 34 12.24 -7.45 26.05
CA SER A 34 12.05 -8.63 25.20
C SER A 34 13.36 -9.01 24.54
N SER A 35 13.47 -10.26 24.08
CA SER A 35 14.65 -10.66 23.32
C SER A 35 14.52 -10.20 21.85
N ALA A 36 15.60 -9.68 21.28
CA ALA A 36 15.66 -9.30 19.86
C ALA A 36 15.32 -10.48 18.91
N PRO A 37 15.76 -11.72 19.18
CA PRO A 37 15.33 -12.89 18.39
C PRO A 37 13.82 -13.12 18.43
N THR A 38 13.17 -12.93 19.59
CA THR A 38 11.71 -13.06 19.69
C THR A 38 11.00 -12.02 18.83
N LEU A 39 11.48 -10.77 18.83
CA LEU A 39 10.93 -9.72 17.98
C LEU A 39 11.13 -10.02 16.49
N SER A 40 12.32 -10.48 16.08
CA SER A 40 12.60 -10.89 14.71
C SER A 40 11.69 -12.03 14.24
N GLN A 41 11.43 -13.03 15.10
CA GLN A 41 10.53 -14.15 14.78
C GLN A 41 9.08 -13.71 14.56
N ILE A 42 8.64 -12.62 15.21
CA ILE A 42 7.28 -12.09 15.07
C ILE A 42 7.14 -11.20 13.81
N ILE A 43 8.17 -10.40 13.48
CA ILE A 43 8.11 -9.47 12.34
C ILE A 43 8.44 -10.16 11.02
N GLY A 44 9.36 -11.13 11.06
CA GLY A 44 9.94 -11.80 9.89
C GLY A 44 8.89 -12.24 8.88
N GLU A 45 9.22 -12.19 7.60
CA GLU A 45 8.28 -12.44 6.49
C GLU A 45 7.59 -13.80 6.63
N LYS A 46 8.37 -14.85 6.87
CA LYS A 46 7.93 -16.20 7.28
C LYS A 46 7.87 -16.32 8.81
N SER A 47 7.07 -15.49 9.45
CA SER A 47 6.90 -15.56 10.91
C SER A 47 6.23 -16.88 11.31
N SER A 48 6.92 -17.67 12.13
CA SER A 48 6.36 -18.87 12.76
C SER A 48 5.67 -18.57 14.10
N ARG A 49 5.76 -17.33 14.60
CA ARG A 49 5.31 -16.94 15.94
C ARG A 49 4.46 -15.67 15.93
N ASN A 50 3.24 -15.78 16.45
CA ASN A 50 2.34 -14.64 16.62
C ASN A 50 2.65 -13.81 17.88
N LEU A 51 2.28 -12.53 17.85
CA LEU A 51 2.31 -11.67 19.04
C LEU A 51 1.17 -12.08 20.00
N GLY A 52 1.53 -12.84 21.05
CA GLY A 52 0.61 -13.24 22.10
C GLY A 52 0.15 -12.05 22.96
N ASP A 53 -0.98 -12.21 23.64
CA ASP A 53 -1.60 -11.14 24.44
C ASP A 53 -0.69 -10.66 25.58
N ASN A 54 -0.10 -11.58 26.34
CA ASN A 54 0.83 -11.25 27.43
C ASN A 54 2.04 -10.43 26.95
N LEU A 55 2.58 -10.75 25.76
CA LEU A 55 3.68 -9.98 25.20
C LEU A 55 3.17 -8.59 24.81
N ALA A 56 2.07 -8.50 24.05
CA ALA A 56 1.47 -7.22 23.64
C ALA A 56 1.20 -6.29 24.84
N ARG A 57 0.57 -6.78 25.91
CA ARG A 57 0.32 -5.99 27.13
C ARG A 57 1.58 -5.52 27.82
N ARG A 58 2.63 -6.35 27.85
CA ARG A 58 3.92 -5.96 28.41
C ARG A 58 4.58 -4.85 27.60
N ILE A 59 4.55 -4.95 26.27
CA ILE A 59 5.06 -3.90 25.39
C ILE A 59 4.29 -2.59 25.63
N GLU A 60 2.95 -2.66 25.72
CA GLU A 60 2.10 -1.48 26.01
C GLU A 60 2.51 -0.81 27.32
N ALA A 61 2.66 -1.59 28.39
CA ALA A 61 3.04 -1.06 29.71
C ALA A 61 4.44 -0.41 29.71
N ARG A 62 5.42 -1.00 29.01
CA ARG A 62 6.80 -0.48 28.95
C ARG A 62 6.92 0.78 28.12
N LEU A 63 6.11 0.89 27.07
CA LEU A 63 6.08 2.06 26.19
C LEU A 63 5.06 3.12 26.65
N ASN A 64 4.43 2.91 27.80
CA ASN A 64 3.37 3.75 28.34
C ASN A 64 2.22 4.01 27.34
N LEU A 65 1.90 2.99 26.54
CA LEU A 65 0.82 3.01 25.55
C LEU A 65 -0.52 2.65 26.21
N PRO A 66 -1.65 3.12 25.64
CA PRO A 66 -2.97 2.69 26.08
C PRO A 66 -3.12 1.17 26.01
N LYS A 67 -3.79 0.58 27.00
CA LYS A 67 -4.17 -0.83 26.94
C LYS A 67 -5.08 -1.05 25.73
N GLY A 68 -4.72 -1.97 24.86
CA GLY A 68 -5.49 -2.27 23.64
C GLY A 68 -4.88 -1.67 22.39
N TRP A 69 -3.81 -0.89 22.52
CA TRP A 69 -3.16 -0.24 21.39
C TRP A 69 -2.79 -1.23 20.28
N PHE A 70 -2.21 -2.39 20.61
CA PHE A 70 -1.87 -3.38 19.56
C PHE A 70 -3.07 -4.05 18.90
N ASP A 71 -4.26 -3.99 19.50
CA ASP A 71 -5.49 -4.60 18.98
C ASP A 71 -6.29 -3.68 18.05
N VAL A 72 -5.96 -2.39 18.03
CA VAL A 72 -6.60 -1.40 17.17
C VAL A 72 -5.88 -1.34 15.83
N PHE A 73 -6.62 -1.36 14.73
CA PHE A 73 -6.03 -1.14 13.42
C PHE A 73 -5.64 0.33 13.27
N HIS A 74 -4.34 0.61 13.16
CA HIS A 74 -3.84 1.92 12.78
C HIS A 74 -3.71 1.97 11.27
N GLU A 75 -4.56 2.77 10.63
CA GLU A 75 -4.45 3.01 9.20
C GLU A 75 -3.07 3.61 8.91
N LYS A 76 -2.34 3.00 7.95
CA LYS A 76 -1.09 3.57 7.50
C LYS A 76 -1.44 4.90 6.84
N GLN A 77 -1.02 6.01 7.45
CA GLN A 77 -0.98 7.28 6.75
C GLN A 77 -0.08 7.06 5.55
N LEU A 78 -0.71 6.88 4.38
CA LEU A 78 0.00 6.88 3.11
C LEU A 78 0.73 8.22 3.09
N VAL A 79 2.06 8.16 3.06
CA VAL A 79 2.88 9.35 2.88
C VAL A 79 2.44 9.92 1.55
N ARG A 80 1.62 10.97 1.58
CA ARG A 80 1.23 11.63 0.34
C ARG A 80 2.49 12.33 -0.12
N PRO A 81 3.00 12.04 -1.33
CA PRO A 81 4.27 12.60 -1.80
C PRO A 81 4.31 14.13 -1.82
N PHE A 82 3.16 14.78 -1.64
CA PHE A 82 2.95 16.21 -1.79
C PHE A 82 2.46 16.92 -0.51
N ASP A 83 2.42 16.25 0.65
CA ASP A 83 1.97 16.90 1.92
C ASP A 83 2.95 17.98 2.42
N ASN A 84 4.20 17.99 1.93
CA ASN A 84 5.22 18.97 2.30
C ASN A 84 5.31 20.15 1.31
N VAL A 85 4.46 20.20 0.30
CA VAL A 85 4.39 21.35 -0.60
C VAL A 85 3.55 22.40 0.12
N ALA A 86 4.17 23.54 0.45
CA ALA A 86 3.43 24.67 1.01
C ALA A 86 2.18 24.90 0.16
N ALA A 87 1.02 25.04 0.81
CA ALA A 87 -0.26 25.31 0.14
C ALA A 87 -0.32 26.70 -0.52
N GLU A 88 0.84 27.32 -0.77
CA GLU A 88 0.99 28.45 -1.66
C GLU A 88 0.92 27.90 -3.08
N SER A 89 -0.32 27.77 -3.51
CA SER A 89 -0.72 27.37 -4.84
C SER A 89 -0.06 28.32 -5.86
N ASP A 90 1.00 27.86 -6.53
CA ASP A 90 1.51 28.44 -7.79
C ASP A 90 0.56 28.14 -8.97
N PHE A 91 -0.74 27.91 -8.70
CA PHE A 91 -1.74 27.68 -9.73
C PHE A 91 -1.90 28.94 -10.57
N GLN A 92 -1.11 28.99 -11.64
CA GLN A 92 -1.42 29.81 -12.78
C GLN A 92 -2.68 29.22 -13.42
N PRO A 93 -3.76 29.99 -13.62
CA PRO A 93 -4.92 29.49 -14.34
C PRO A 93 -4.44 29.01 -15.71
N ALA A 94 -4.60 27.71 -15.97
CA ALA A 94 -4.26 27.15 -17.26
C ALA A 94 -5.06 27.91 -18.34
N ARG A 95 -4.41 28.27 -19.45
CA ARG A 95 -5.11 28.86 -20.61
C ARG A 95 -6.11 27.89 -21.25
N LEU A 96 -6.03 26.61 -20.87
CA LEU A 96 -6.92 25.55 -21.31
C LEU A 96 -8.23 25.65 -20.54
N LYS A 97 -9.34 25.79 -21.26
CA LYS A 97 -10.68 25.73 -20.68
C LYS A 97 -11.12 24.26 -20.69
N PRO A 98 -11.46 23.66 -19.53
CA PRO A 98 -12.10 22.35 -19.53
C PRO A 98 -13.41 22.46 -20.30
N VAL A 99 -13.58 21.63 -21.32
CA VAL A 99 -14.81 21.50 -22.08
C VAL A 99 -15.39 20.13 -21.77
N VAL A 100 -16.69 20.08 -21.52
CA VAL A 100 -17.42 18.81 -21.33
C VAL A 100 -17.47 18.11 -22.68
N TRP A 101 -17.03 16.86 -22.73
CA TRP A 101 -16.96 16.05 -23.95
C TRP A 101 -18.34 15.90 -24.66
N GLU A 102 -19.43 16.01 -23.92
CA GLU A 102 -20.79 15.97 -24.47
C GLU A 102 -21.18 17.25 -25.23
N ASP A 103 -20.52 18.39 -24.96
CA ASP A 103 -20.81 19.69 -25.55
C ASP A 103 -19.92 20.02 -26.78
N THR A 104 -18.94 19.16 -27.10
CA THR A 104 -18.12 19.32 -28.30
C THR A 104 -18.90 18.83 -29.53
N GLU A 105 -18.74 19.51 -30.67
CA GLU A 105 -19.24 19.00 -31.94
C GLU A 105 -18.54 17.65 -32.22
N GLN A 106 -19.28 16.57 -32.01
CA GLN A 106 -18.82 15.22 -32.32
C GLN A 106 -18.94 15.04 -33.83
N ASP A 107 -17.80 14.93 -34.51
CA ASP A 107 -17.77 14.47 -35.89
C ASP A 107 -18.25 13.01 -35.90
N LYS A 108 -19.53 12.80 -36.24
CA LYS A 108 -20.16 11.47 -36.28
C LYS A 108 -19.61 10.59 -37.42
N GLU A 109 -18.68 11.11 -38.21
CA GLU A 109 -18.09 10.46 -39.38
C GLU A 109 -16.62 10.05 -39.18
N GLU A 110 -16.02 10.32 -38.00
CA GLU A 110 -14.65 9.89 -37.69
C GLU A 110 -14.67 8.51 -36.99
N PHE A 111 -14.44 7.45 -37.77
CA PHE A 111 -14.31 6.09 -37.26
C PHE A 111 -12.86 5.83 -36.83
N VAL A 112 -12.68 5.30 -35.61
CA VAL A 112 -11.39 4.81 -35.13
C VAL A 112 -11.44 3.29 -35.08
N GLU A 113 -10.60 2.63 -35.88
CA GLU A 113 -10.43 1.18 -35.85
C GLU A 113 -9.72 0.78 -34.56
N ILE A 114 -10.37 -0.01 -33.72
CA ILE A 114 -9.77 -0.57 -32.50
C ILE A 114 -9.35 -2.01 -32.81
N PRO A 115 -8.03 -2.30 -32.88
CA PRO A 115 -7.59 -3.67 -33.09
C PRO A 115 -7.91 -4.51 -31.85
N LEU A 116 -8.63 -5.62 -32.04
CA LEU A 116 -8.95 -6.54 -30.97
C LEU A 116 -7.90 -7.65 -30.92
N LEU A 117 -6.98 -7.57 -29.95
CA LEU A 117 -5.99 -8.63 -29.75
C LEU A 117 -6.53 -9.65 -28.75
N ASP A 118 -6.69 -10.88 -29.20
CA ASP A 118 -6.92 -12.03 -28.32
C ASP A 118 -5.54 -12.57 -27.90
N ILE A 119 -5.22 -12.46 -26.61
CA ILE A 119 -3.90 -12.82 -26.08
C ILE A 119 -4.09 -14.00 -25.12
N ASP A 120 -3.66 -15.18 -25.57
CA ASP A 120 -3.61 -16.36 -24.73
C ASP A 120 -2.35 -16.33 -23.85
N PHE A 121 -2.55 -16.15 -22.53
CA PHE A 121 -1.47 -16.22 -21.56
C PHE A 121 -1.26 -17.66 -21.08
N SER A 122 -0.10 -18.23 -21.42
CA SER A 122 0.35 -19.47 -20.78
C SER A 122 0.95 -19.15 -19.39
N ALA A 123 0.52 -19.86 -18.35
CA ALA A 123 1.01 -19.69 -16.98
C ALA A 123 2.41 -20.33 -16.74
N GLY A 124 3.34 -20.18 -17.69
CA GLY A 124 4.71 -20.72 -17.66
C GLY A 124 5.61 -20.13 -18.77
N ASP A 125 6.93 -20.08 -18.50
CA ASP A 125 8.11 -19.59 -19.27
C ASP A 125 8.01 -18.39 -20.24
N GLY A 126 6.87 -17.69 -20.31
CA GLY A 126 6.78 -16.34 -20.87
C GLY A 126 6.64 -16.23 -22.39
N CYS A 127 6.33 -17.32 -23.11
CA CYS A 127 5.96 -17.22 -24.53
C CYS A 127 4.46 -16.93 -24.66
N TYR A 128 4.12 -15.82 -25.33
CA TYR A 128 2.77 -15.53 -25.82
C TYR A 128 2.79 -15.57 -27.35
N GLU A 129 1.70 -16.07 -27.94
CA GLU A 129 1.48 -16.06 -29.39
C GLU A 129 0.33 -15.08 -29.64
N ILE A 130 0.59 -13.99 -30.38
CA ILE A 130 -0.47 -13.05 -30.77
C ILE A 130 -1.15 -13.64 -32.00
N VAL A 131 -2.41 -14.05 -31.85
CA VAL A 131 -3.23 -14.50 -32.98
C VAL A 131 -4.11 -13.33 -33.41
N ASP A 132 -3.73 -12.67 -34.49
CA ASP A 132 -4.52 -11.60 -35.09
C ASP A 132 -5.77 -12.23 -35.76
N ARG A 133 -6.97 -11.82 -35.34
CA ARG A 133 -8.23 -12.25 -35.98
C ARG A 133 -8.85 -11.02 -36.62
N GLU A 134 -9.08 -11.13 -37.93
CA GLU A 134 -9.55 -10.08 -38.82
C GLU A 134 -10.66 -9.19 -38.22
N GLU A 135 -10.52 -7.90 -38.52
CA GLU A 135 -11.29 -6.74 -38.07
C GLU A 135 -12.80 -6.97 -37.94
N PHE A 136 -13.36 -6.68 -36.77
CA PHE A 136 -14.80 -6.57 -36.58
C PHE A 136 -15.19 -5.10 -36.39
N SER A 137 -15.99 -4.55 -37.29
CA SER A 137 -16.65 -3.26 -37.09
C SER A 137 -17.88 -3.45 -36.19
N LEU A 138 -17.86 -2.81 -35.02
CA LEU A 138 -19.04 -2.73 -34.15
C LEU A 138 -19.92 -1.57 -34.62
N ILE A 139 -21.19 -1.89 -34.92
CA ILE A 139 -22.22 -0.91 -35.22
C ILE A 139 -22.75 -0.35 -33.89
N PHE A 140 -22.58 0.95 -33.66
CA PHE A 140 -23.23 1.69 -32.58
C PHE A 140 -24.41 2.50 -33.12
#